data_AF-A0A7C9G3M2-F1
#
_entry.id   AF-A0A7C9G3M2-F1
#
_cell.length_a   1.000
_cell.length_b   1.000
_cell.length_c   1.000
_cell.angle_alpha   90.00
_cell.angle_beta   90.00
_cell.angle_gamma   90.00
#
_symmetry.space_group_name_H-M   'P 1'
#
loop_
_entity.id
_entity.type
_entity.pdbx_description
1 polymer ?
#
loop_
_entity_poly.entity_id
_entity_poly.type
_entity_poly.pdbx_seq_one_letter_code
_entity_poly.pdbx_strand_id
1 'polypeptide(L)'
;MKTPMLALILTLSALLLTAPSTVSAASIGKTICDPAADSGNGYGSGYYGGHFYSWFELSQNNIKTCDVKIGFYNDAGRHYRAEWNMAKSWGEDAIGGLGWDKGARYRKIGYNVGELTSNSNIQKALVALYGWSCSGSTSQEYYVVDTWKGPGKFVPWDENAGAPAKSKGTVYANNATYDVYLVDRNGAQYCGSGENRSFKQFWSVRRSPTAHGNNQELNFGPHANRWDNSDLGFKTDGLANGYQILAIEVFGDANINHKGAVDLSLWLR
;
A
#
# COMPACT_ATOMS: atom_id res chain seq x y z
N MET A 1 -38.21 1.10 -81.40
CA MET A 1 -38.38 1.00 -79.93
C MET A 1 -37.33 0.06 -79.37
N LYS A 2 -36.29 0.60 -78.71
CA LYS A 2 -35.36 -0.13 -77.84
C LYS A 2 -34.93 0.85 -76.74
N THR A 3 -35.45 0.65 -75.55
CA THR A 3 -35.06 1.34 -74.30
C THR A 3 -33.76 0.73 -73.79
N PRO A 4 -32.73 1.52 -73.40
CA PRO A 4 -31.62 1.00 -72.64
C PRO A 4 -31.98 0.95 -71.15
N MET A 5 -31.74 -0.22 -70.55
CA MET A 5 -31.94 -0.52 -69.14
C MET A 5 -30.74 0.01 -68.35
N LEU A 6 -30.96 0.95 -67.44
CA LEU A 6 -29.94 1.53 -66.56
C LEU A 6 -29.70 0.55 -65.39
N ALA A 7 -28.51 -0.05 -65.32
CA ALA A 7 -28.12 -0.91 -64.21
C ALA A 7 -27.73 -0.06 -63.00
N LEU A 8 -28.55 -0.09 -61.95
CA LEU A 8 -28.28 0.53 -60.65
C LEU A 8 -27.37 -0.41 -59.85
N ILE A 9 -26.08 -0.06 -59.72
CA ILE A 9 -25.14 -0.78 -58.86
C ILE A 9 -25.35 -0.28 -57.43
N LEU A 10 -25.96 -1.11 -56.59
CA LEU A 10 -26.09 -0.89 -55.16
C LEU A 10 -24.75 -1.30 -54.49
N THR A 11 -23.92 -0.33 -54.11
CA THR A 11 -22.71 -0.61 -53.30
C THR A 11 -23.12 -0.88 -51.86
N LEU A 12 -23.08 -2.14 -51.46
CA LEU A 12 -23.27 -2.58 -50.08
C LEU A 12 -22.08 -2.10 -49.24
N SER A 13 -22.26 -1.00 -48.50
CA SER A 13 -21.26 -0.56 -47.51
C SER A 13 -21.31 -1.52 -46.33
N ALA A 14 -20.30 -2.39 -46.22
CA ALA A 14 -20.12 -3.26 -45.08
C ALA A 14 -19.79 -2.41 -43.85
N LEU A 15 -20.78 -2.22 -42.97
CA LEU A 15 -20.55 -1.70 -41.62
C LEU A 15 -19.73 -2.76 -40.88
N LEU A 16 -18.42 -2.52 -40.68
CA LEU A 16 -17.63 -3.34 -39.76
C LEU A 16 -18.20 -3.13 -38.35
N LEU A 17 -19.04 -4.06 -37.88
CA LEU A 17 -19.27 -4.22 -36.45
C LEU A 17 -17.96 -4.69 -35.82
N THR A 18 -17.18 -3.74 -35.29
CA THR A 18 -16.13 -4.08 -34.34
C THR A 18 -16.81 -4.68 -33.12
N ALA A 19 -16.68 -5.99 -32.92
CA ALA A 19 -17.12 -6.63 -31.69
C ALA A 19 -16.48 -5.87 -30.51
N PRO A 20 -17.23 -5.55 -29.45
CA PRO A 20 -16.64 -4.98 -28.26
C PRO A 20 -15.58 -5.97 -27.78
N SER A 21 -14.32 -5.54 -27.78
CA SER A 21 -13.23 -6.28 -27.16
C SER A 21 -13.62 -6.50 -25.72
N THR A 22 -14.01 -7.74 -25.39
CA THR A 22 -14.23 -8.17 -24.03
C THR A 22 -12.88 -8.08 -23.33
N VAL A 23 -12.65 -6.97 -22.63
CA VAL A 23 -11.57 -6.89 -21.66
C VAL A 23 -11.89 -7.98 -20.65
N SER A 24 -11.17 -9.10 -20.72
CA SER A 24 -11.26 -10.14 -19.71
C SER A 24 -11.06 -9.46 -18.36
N ALA A 25 -12.05 -9.57 -17.46
CA ALA A 25 -11.87 -9.12 -16.10
C ALA A 25 -10.59 -9.77 -15.56
N ALA A 26 -9.71 -8.98 -14.95
CA ALA A 26 -8.48 -9.52 -14.40
C ALA A 26 -8.84 -10.62 -13.40
N SER A 27 -8.31 -11.83 -13.58
CA SER A 27 -8.52 -12.93 -12.65
C SER A 27 -7.50 -12.84 -11.51
N ILE A 28 -7.95 -13.14 -10.29
CA ILE A 28 -7.07 -13.31 -9.14
C ILE A 28 -6.21 -14.56 -9.38
N GLY A 29 -4.90 -14.41 -9.37
CA GLY A 29 -3.97 -15.55 -9.51
C GLY A 29 -3.44 -16.08 -8.17
N LYS A 30 -3.42 -15.25 -7.12
CA LYS A 30 -3.09 -15.68 -5.75
C LYS A 30 -3.89 -14.88 -4.72
N THR A 31 -4.37 -15.56 -3.68
CA THR A 31 -4.95 -14.92 -2.49
C THR A 31 -4.13 -15.29 -1.26
N ILE A 32 -3.88 -14.33 -0.39
CA ILE A 32 -3.28 -14.53 0.94
C ILE A 32 -4.30 -14.09 1.99
N CYS A 33 -4.51 -14.90 3.02
CA CYS A 33 -5.31 -14.53 4.17
C CYS A 33 -4.77 -15.05 5.51
N ASP A 34 -3.99 -16.13 5.52
CA ASP A 34 -3.17 -16.53 6.65
C ASP A 34 -1.71 -16.23 6.30
N PRO A 35 -1.13 -15.11 6.77
CA PRO A 35 0.24 -14.73 6.44
C PRO A 35 1.26 -15.85 6.71
N ALA A 36 1.09 -16.62 7.79
CA ALA A 36 2.06 -17.64 8.18
C ALA A 36 1.88 -18.93 7.37
N ALA A 37 0.64 -19.35 7.11
CA ALA A 37 0.36 -20.57 6.36
C ALA A 37 0.50 -20.39 4.84
N ASP A 38 0.05 -19.27 4.28
CA ASP A 38 -0.06 -19.05 2.82
C ASP A 38 1.25 -18.62 2.15
N SER A 39 2.25 -18.27 2.95
CA SER A 39 3.58 -17.84 2.51
C SER A 39 4.57 -18.98 2.31
N GLY A 40 4.29 -20.16 2.87
CA GLY A 40 5.18 -21.33 2.82
C GLY A 40 6.51 -21.18 3.57
N ASN A 41 6.79 -20.02 4.19
CA ASN A 41 8.00 -19.73 4.95
C ASN A 41 7.70 -19.34 6.41
N GLY A 42 6.43 -19.34 6.84
CA GLY A 42 6.01 -18.95 8.18
C GLY A 42 5.97 -17.44 8.44
N TYR A 43 6.22 -16.61 7.42
CA TYR A 43 6.19 -15.15 7.46
C TYR A 43 5.31 -14.63 6.33
N GLY A 44 4.47 -13.62 6.49
CA GLY A 44 3.56 -13.16 5.42
C GLY A 44 4.19 -12.52 4.17
N SER A 45 5.38 -12.93 3.72
CA SER A 45 6.07 -12.38 2.56
C SER A 45 6.44 -13.43 1.50
N GLY A 46 6.72 -12.97 0.29
CA GLY A 46 7.12 -13.84 -0.82
C GLY A 46 7.13 -13.09 -2.15
N TYR A 47 6.99 -13.84 -3.25
CA TYR A 47 6.97 -13.27 -4.60
C TYR A 47 5.74 -13.73 -5.38
N TYR A 48 5.21 -12.84 -6.21
CA TYR A 48 4.15 -13.14 -7.16
C TYR A 48 4.39 -12.34 -8.45
N GLY A 49 4.42 -13.01 -9.61
CA GLY A 49 4.71 -12.35 -10.89
C GLY A 49 6.05 -11.60 -10.93
N GLY A 50 7.05 -12.05 -10.16
CA GLY A 50 8.35 -11.38 -10.04
C GLY A 50 8.38 -10.17 -9.10
N HIS A 51 7.25 -9.82 -8.46
CA HIS A 51 7.15 -8.73 -7.50
C HIS A 51 7.12 -9.26 -6.07
N PHE A 52 7.86 -8.61 -5.17
CA PHE A 52 7.85 -8.95 -3.75
C PHE A 52 6.52 -8.51 -3.13
N TYR A 53 5.99 -9.31 -2.21
CA TYR A 53 4.90 -8.90 -1.32
C TYR A 53 5.30 -9.12 0.13
N SER A 54 4.71 -8.33 1.02
CA SER A 54 4.72 -8.57 2.46
C SER A 54 3.32 -8.31 3.02
N TRP A 55 2.97 -9.08 4.04
CA TRP A 55 1.68 -9.11 4.72
C TRP A 55 1.92 -9.38 6.21
N PHE A 56 1.28 -8.60 7.06
CA PHE A 56 1.27 -8.76 8.49
C PHE A 56 -0.14 -8.50 9.01
N GLU A 57 -0.57 -9.31 9.96
CA GLU A 57 -1.83 -9.15 10.65
C GLU A 57 -1.62 -9.41 12.14
N LEU A 58 -2.01 -8.43 12.95
CA LEU A 58 -2.14 -8.55 14.39
C LEU A 58 -3.62 -8.71 14.70
N SER A 59 -3.99 -9.87 15.24
CA SER A 59 -5.34 -10.10 15.73
C SER A 59 -5.36 -10.46 17.21
N GLN A 60 -6.26 -9.84 17.97
CA GLN A 60 -6.45 -10.16 19.39
C GLN A 60 -7.30 -11.43 19.60
N ASN A 61 -8.06 -11.85 18.58
CA ASN A 61 -9.04 -12.93 18.68
C ASN A 61 -8.61 -14.26 18.01
N ASN A 62 -7.30 -14.42 17.72
CA ASN A 62 -6.71 -15.42 16.82
C ASN A 62 -7.18 -15.26 15.37
N ILE A 63 -6.23 -15.28 14.42
CA ILE A 63 -6.46 -15.36 12.98
C ILE A 63 -7.07 -16.74 12.67
N LYS A 64 -8.39 -16.87 12.80
CA LYS A 64 -9.13 -18.11 12.46
C LYS A 64 -10.01 -17.93 11.22
N THR A 65 -10.16 -16.70 10.78
CA THR A 65 -10.91 -16.30 9.59
C THR A 65 -10.05 -15.35 8.77
N CYS A 66 -10.18 -15.43 7.45
CA CYS A 66 -9.55 -14.51 6.50
C CYS A 66 -10.15 -13.09 6.66
N ASP A 67 -9.92 -12.45 7.81
CA ASP A 67 -10.45 -11.14 8.20
C ASP A 67 -9.86 -10.05 7.33
N VAL A 68 -8.63 -10.24 6.85
CA VAL A 68 -8.09 -9.52 5.72
C VAL A 68 -7.62 -10.49 4.64
N LYS A 69 -7.84 -10.10 3.38
CA LYS A 69 -7.43 -10.86 2.21
C LYS A 69 -6.68 -9.94 1.28
N ILE A 70 -5.57 -10.41 0.74
CA ILE A 70 -4.90 -9.79 -0.40
C ILE A 70 -4.97 -10.73 -1.59
N GLY A 71 -5.68 -10.30 -2.63
CA GLY A 71 -5.70 -10.92 -3.94
C GLY A 71 -4.72 -10.23 -4.89
N PHE A 72 -3.78 -10.97 -5.44
CA PHE A 72 -2.89 -10.52 -6.51
C PHE A 72 -3.45 -10.95 -7.86
N TYR A 73 -3.44 -10.03 -8.82
CA TYR A 73 -4.07 -10.24 -10.12
C TYR A 73 -3.03 -10.40 -11.21
N ASN A 74 -3.37 -11.26 -12.18
CA ASN A 74 -2.63 -11.54 -13.42
C ASN A 74 -1.14 -11.92 -13.25
N ASP A 75 -0.50 -12.36 -14.33
CA ASP A 75 0.91 -12.77 -14.29
C ASP A 75 1.88 -11.59 -14.25
N ALA A 76 1.40 -10.37 -14.51
CA ALA A 76 2.25 -9.18 -14.46
C ALA A 76 2.55 -8.74 -13.02
N GLY A 77 1.80 -9.21 -12.01
CA GLY A 77 2.13 -9.04 -10.59
C GLY A 77 2.21 -7.59 -10.10
N ARG A 78 1.60 -6.65 -10.82
CA ARG A 78 1.64 -5.19 -10.57
C ARG A 78 0.35 -4.62 -10.01
N HIS A 79 -0.60 -5.48 -9.67
CA HIS A 79 -1.91 -5.08 -9.20
C HIS A 79 -2.37 -6.03 -8.09
N TYR A 80 -2.91 -5.46 -7.03
CA TYR A 80 -3.52 -6.21 -5.95
C TYR A 80 -4.79 -5.53 -5.45
N ARG A 81 -5.72 -6.36 -4.98
CA ARG A 81 -6.88 -5.92 -4.21
C ARG A 81 -6.71 -6.44 -2.79
N ALA A 82 -6.93 -5.59 -1.80
CA ALA A 82 -7.12 -6.05 -0.44
C ALA A 82 -8.55 -5.79 0.02
N GLU A 83 -9.12 -6.72 0.76
CA GLU A 83 -10.45 -6.62 1.35
C GLU A 83 -10.35 -6.98 2.81
N TRP A 84 -11.00 -6.21 3.68
CA TRP A 84 -10.98 -6.44 5.11
C TRP A 84 -12.38 -6.42 5.72
N ASN A 85 -12.51 -7.17 6.80
CA ASN A 85 -13.64 -7.25 7.72
C ASN A 85 -13.08 -7.60 9.11
N MET A 86 -12.23 -6.70 9.62
CA MET A 86 -11.54 -6.89 10.89
C MET A 86 -12.55 -6.87 12.04
N ALA A 87 -12.29 -7.69 13.05
CA ALA A 87 -13.09 -7.73 14.25
C ALA A 87 -13.18 -6.35 14.92
N LYS A 88 -14.28 -6.14 15.65
CA LYS A 88 -14.50 -4.95 16.48
C LYS A 88 -13.52 -4.93 17.66
N SER A 89 -12.36 -4.30 17.52
CA SER A 89 -11.39 -4.08 18.59
C SER A 89 -10.41 -2.95 18.26
N TRP A 90 -9.88 -2.26 19.27
CA TRP A 90 -8.79 -1.28 19.14
C TRP A 90 -7.43 -1.91 18.79
N GLY A 91 -7.26 -3.22 19.02
CA GLY A 91 -5.96 -3.87 18.92
C GLY A 91 -5.77 -4.75 17.69
N GLU A 92 -6.69 -4.69 16.73
CA GLU A 92 -6.46 -5.29 15.41
C GLU A 92 -5.63 -4.33 14.55
N ASP A 93 -4.69 -4.86 13.78
CA ASP A 93 -3.88 -4.10 12.84
C ASP A 93 -3.48 -5.01 11.68
N ALA A 94 -3.47 -4.50 10.46
CA ALA A 94 -3.02 -5.28 9.32
C ALA A 94 -2.39 -4.39 8.27
N ILE A 95 -1.24 -4.82 7.74
CA ILE A 95 -0.47 -4.08 6.75
C ILE A 95 0.10 -5.01 5.70
N GLY A 96 -0.02 -4.60 4.43
CA GLY A 96 0.78 -5.20 3.38
C GLY A 96 0.39 -4.78 1.98
N GLY A 97 1.05 -5.41 1.00
CA GLY A 97 0.99 -5.00 -0.39
C GLY A 97 2.19 -5.49 -1.19
N LEU A 98 2.44 -4.84 -2.32
CA LEU A 98 3.44 -5.22 -3.32
C LEU A 98 4.61 -4.22 -3.39
N GLY A 99 5.78 -4.71 -3.80
CA GLY A 99 6.95 -3.88 -4.06
C GLY A 99 8.22 -4.68 -4.28
N TRP A 100 9.23 -4.39 -3.46
CA TRP A 100 10.59 -4.88 -3.58
C TRP A 100 11.07 -5.46 -2.25
N ASP A 101 11.77 -6.59 -2.32
CA ASP A 101 12.43 -7.25 -1.19
C ASP A 101 13.61 -6.43 -0.66
N LYS A 102 14.09 -5.47 -1.45
CA LYS A 102 15.14 -4.50 -1.10
C LYS A 102 14.68 -3.07 -1.31
N GLY A 103 14.76 -2.26 -0.26
CA GLY A 103 14.56 -0.82 -0.29
C GLY A 103 15.63 -0.12 -1.13
N ALA A 104 15.28 1.05 -1.67
CA ALA A 104 16.22 1.91 -2.39
C ALA A 104 15.90 3.38 -2.13
N ARG A 105 16.91 4.14 -1.69
CA ARG A 105 16.78 5.55 -1.26
C ARG A 105 16.12 6.44 -2.31
N TYR A 106 16.43 6.23 -3.59
CA TYR A 106 15.97 7.07 -4.69
C TYR A 106 14.91 6.41 -5.57
N ARG A 107 14.20 5.40 -5.04
CA ARG A 107 13.14 4.74 -5.81
C ARG A 107 12.04 5.74 -6.15
N LYS A 108 11.67 5.73 -7.42
CA LYS A 108 10.47 6.40 -7.93
C LYS A 108 9.50 5.33 -8.40
N ILE A 109 8.25 5.51 -8.04
CA ILE A 109 7.17 4.60 -8.42
C ILE A 109 6.03 5.40 -9.05
N GLY A 110 5.37 4.78 -10.02
CA GLY A 110 4.02 5.17 -10.38
C GLY A 110 3.03 4.23 -9.69
N TYR A 111 1.89 4.76 -9.29
CA TYR A 111 0.83 3.95 -8.69
C TYR A 111 -0.56 4.49 -9.02
N ASN A 112 -1.59 3.66 -8.87
CA ASN A 112 -2.99 4.07 -8.97
C ASN A 112 -3.78 3.40 -7.86
N VAL A 113 -4.50 4.21 -7.07
CA VAL A 113 -5.51 3.72 -6.13
C VAL A 113 -6.83 3.79 -6.87
N GLY A 114 -7.27 2.68 -7.46
CA GLY A 114 -8.52 2.62 -8.22
C GLY A 114 -9.72 2.82 -7.31
N GLU A 115 -9.70 2.14 -6.16
CA GLU A 115 -10.72 2.20 -5.12
C GLU A 115 -10.03 2.22 -3.75
N LEU A 116 -10.58 2.99 -2.80
CA LEU A 116 -10.27 2.89 -1.38
C LEU A 116 -11.52 3.19 -0.56
N THR A 117 -12.08 2.16 0.07
CA THR A 117 -13.30 2.23 0.87
C THR A 117 -13.02 1.89 2.32
N SER A 118 -13.84 2.43 3.22
CA SER A 118 -13.85 2.08 4.65
C SER A 118 -15.20 2.50 5.20
N ASN A 119 -15.78 1.65 6.05
CA ASN A 119 -17.00 1.95 6.80
C ASN A 119 -16.74 2.62 8.15
N SER A 120 -15.48 2.83 8.54
CA SER A 120 -15.15 3.42 9.84
C SER A 120 -15.29 4.95 9.81
N ASN A 121 -15.90 5.47 10.85
CA ASN A 121 -16.02 6.90 11.11
C ASN A 121 -15.02 7.40 12.16
N ILE A 122 -14.09 6.55 12.62
CA ILE A 122 -13.06 6.91 13.61
C ILE A 122 -11.66 6.44 13.21
N GLN A 123 -11.56 5.29 12.55
CA GLN A 123 -10.33 4.72 12.02
C GLN A 123 -10.08 5.09 10.57
N LYS A 124 -8.86 4.83 10.12
CA LYS A 124 -8.43 5.05 8.74
C LYS A 124 -7.90 3.77 8.11
N ALA A 125 -8.08 3.68 6.80
CA ALA A 125 -7.31 2.81 5.93
C ALA A 125 -6.30 3.68 5.17
N LEU A 126 -5.01 3.39 5.31
CA LEU A 126 -3.92 4.18 4.75
C LEU A 126 -3.34 3.51 3.52
N VAL A 127 -3.01 4.29 2.49
CA VAL A 127 -2.11 3.84 1.42
C VAL A 127 -0.79 4.56 1.60
N ALA A 128 0.27 3.78 1.79
CA ALA A 128 1.59 4.31 2.09
C ALA A 128 2.71 3.52 1.41
N LEU A 129 3.77 4.20 0.98
CA LEU A 129 5.04 3.50 0.79
C LEU A 129 5.57 3.15 2.17
N TYR A 130 5.71 1.86 2.42
CA TYR A 130 6.03 1.26 3.70
C TYR A 130 7.26 0.37 3.59
N GLY A 131 8.08 0.32 4.64
CA GLY A 131 9.14 -0.66 4.70
C GLY A 131 10.07 -0.47 5.89
N TRP A 132 11.18 -1.20 5.81
CA TRP A 132 12.19 -1.23 6.87
C TRP A 132 13.55 -0.79 6.34
N SER A 133 14.33 -0.16 7.21
CA SER A 133 15.76 -0.01 7.05
C SER A 133 16.46 -0.78 8.17
N CYS A 134 17.43 -1.60 7.79
CA CYS A 134 18.17 -2.46 8.70
C CYS A 134 19.67 -2.20 8.62
N SER A 135 20.16 -1.47 9.61
CA SER A 135 21.57 -1.15 9.78
C SER A 135 22.14 -1.98 10.93
N GLY A 136 22.78 -3.10 10.61
CA GLY A 136 23.17 -4.12 11.60
C GLY A 136 21.92 -4.73 12.25
N SER A 137 21.88 -4.77 13.58
CA SER A 137 20.71 -5.21 14.35
C SER A 137 19.66 -4.11 14.61
N THR A 138 19.87 -2.90 14.08
CA THR A 138 18.93 -1.79 14.26
C THR A 138 17.84 -1.84 13.19
N SER A 139 16.59 -2.03 13.62
CA SER A 139 15.41 -1.89 12.77
C SER A 139 14.88 -0.46 12.82
N GLN A 140 14.54 0.10 11.66
CA GLN A 140 13.82 1.36 11.54
C GLN A 140 12.68 1.19 10.54
N GLU A 141 11.47 1.50 10.96
CA GLU A 141 10.28 1.37 10.12
C GLU A 141 9.94 2.73 9.52
N TYR A 142 9.45 2.77 8.28
CA TYR A 142 9.12 4.04 7.64
C TYR A 142 7.83 3.99 6.82
N TYR A 143 7.20 5.15 6.73
CA TYR A 143 5.94 5.38 6.05
C TYR A 143 5.95 6.70 5.28
N VAL A 144 5.58 6.65 4.01
CA VAL A 144 5.14 7.82 3.23
C VAL A 144 3.66 7.66 2.93
N VAL A 145 2.81 8.27 3.75
CA VAL A 145 1.35 8.17 3.66
C VAL A 145 0.84 9.18 2.63
N ASP A 146 0.32 8.67 1.51
CA ASP A 146 -0.03 9.50 0.35
C ASP A 146 -1.55 9.72 0.20
N THR A 147 -2.35 8.74 0.61
CA THR A 147 -3.81 8.88 0.74
C THR A 147 -4.35 7.99 1.85
N TRP A 148 -5.57 8.26 2.29
CA TRP A 148 -6.30 7.46 3.24
C TRP A 148 -7.81 7.58 3.01
N LYS A 149 -8.57 6.66 3.60
CA LYS A 149 -10.02 6.76 3.78
C LYS A 149 -10.34 6.71 5.27
N GLY A 150 -11.19 7.62 5.73
CA GLY A 150 -11.57 7.79 7.13
C GLY A 150 -11.62 9.27 7.51
N PRO A 151 -11.95 9.60 8.77
CA PRO A 151 -12.20 10.98 9.20
C PRO A 151 -10.92 11.78 9.39
N GLY A 152 -10.91 13.02 8.92
CA GLY A 152 -9.84 13.98 9.18
C GLY A 152 -8.48 13.56 8.62
N LYS A 153 -7.45 14.31 9.00
CA LYS A 153 -6.07 14.03 8.61
C LYS A 153 -5.48 12.91 9.47
N PHE A 154 -4.69 12.03 8.88
CA PHE A 154 -3.94 11.04 9.64
C PHE A 154 -2.77 11.69 10.39
N VAL A 155 -2.58 11.29 11.64
CA VAL A 155 -1.40 11.61 12.45
C VAL A 155 -1.04 10.32 13.18
N PRO A 156 0.21 9.83 13.10
CA PRO A 156 0.60 8.62 13.80
C PRO A 156 0.46 8.82 15.32
N TRP A 157 0.08 7.76 16.02
CA TRP A 157 -0.02 7.77 17.47
C TRP A 157 1.35 7.60 18.12
N ASP A 158 1.66 8.43 19.11
CA ASP A 158 2.84 8.29 19.97
C ASP A 158 2.42 7.56 21.25
N GLU A 159 2.78 6.29 21.35
CA GLU A 159 2.44 5.43 22.48
C GLU A 159 3.02 5.95 23.80
N ASN A 160 4.23 6.51 23.77
CA ASN A 160 4.89 7.03 24.96
C ASN A 160 4.22 8.31 25.47
N ALA A 161 3.74 9.15 24.55
CA ALA A 161 3.01 10.36 24.91
C ALA A 161 1.53 10.11 25.22
N GLY A 162 0.98 8.94 24.83
CA GLY A 162 -0.45 8.68 24.89
C GLY A 162 -1.27 9.69 24.08
N ALA A 163 -0.71 10.18 22.97
CA ALA A 163 -1.28 11.26 22.16
C ALA A 163 -0.83 11.18 20.70
N PRO A 164 -1.48 11.92 19.77
CA PRO A 164 -0.96 12.05 18.41
C PRO A 164 0.45 12.64 18.40
N ALA A 165 1.32 12.10 17.55
CA ALA A 165 2.71 12.52 17.44
C ALA A 165 2.82 14.01 17.05
N LYS A 166 3.80 14.69 17.65
CA LYS A 166 4.13 16.08 17.29
C LYS A 166 4.99 16.12 16.03
N SER A 167 4.64 17.00 15.10
CA SER A 167 5.40 17.17 13.86
C SER A 167 6.84 17.63 14.15
N LYS A 168 7.80 17.05 13.43
CA LYS A 168 9.22 17.40 13.38
C LYS A 168 9.56 18.28 12.17
N GLY A 169 8.58 19.02 11.68
CA GLY A 169 8.70 19.85 10.48
C GLY A 169 8.08 19.19 9.25
N THR A 170 8.53 19.60 8.06
CA THR A 170 7.90 19.20 6.80
C THR A 170 8.92 18.80 5.75
N VAL A 171 8.45 18.14 4.69
CA VAL A 171 9.18 17.92 3.45
C VAL A 171 8.27 18.23 2.27
N TYR A 172 8.80 18.89 1.24
CA TYR A 172 8.13 19.06 -0.05
C TYR A 172 8.61 17.98 -1.02
N ALA A 173 7.69 17.15 -1.49
CA ALA A 173 7.92 16.02 -2.38
C ALA A 173 6.63 15.73 -3.17
N ASN A 174 6.70 15.05 -4.31
CA ASN A 174 5.51 14.59 -5.05
C ASN A 174 4.45 15.71 -5.28
N ASN A 175 4.94 16.92 -5.57
CA ASN A 175 4.14 18.14 -5.72
C ASN A 175 3.24 18.49 -4.51
N ALA A 176 3.63 18.07 -3.30
CA ALA A 176 2.86 18.28 -2.08
C ALA A 176 3.77 18.48 -0.85
N THR A 177 3.17 19.02 0.22
CA THR A 177 3.81 19.09 1.53
C THR A 177 3.36 17.90 2.39
N TYR A 178 4.34 17.26 3.02
CA TYR A 178 4.14 16.20 4.01
C TYR A 178 4.62 16.73 5.36
N ASP A 179 3.84 16.47 6.40
CA ASP A 179 4.30 16.67 7.77
C ASP A 179 5.10 15.45 8.20
N VAL A 180 6.23 15.70 8.86
CA VAL A 180 7.19 14.68 9.26
C VAL A 180 6.97 14.34 10.73
N TYR A 181 6.98 13.06 11.08
CA TYR A 181 6.86 12.60 12.46
C TYR A 181 7.91 11.53 12.75
N LEU A 182 8.30 11.44 14.03
CA LEU A 182 9.18 10.43 14.57
C LEU A 182 8.48 9.84 15.80
N VAL A 183 8.31 8.53 15.81
CA VAL A 183 7.65 7.81 16.90
C VAL A 183 8.57 6.69 17.39
N ASP A 184 8.71 6.57 18.70
CA ASP A 184 9.36 5.42 19.31
C ASP A 184 8.33 4.30 19.51
N ARG A 185 8.67 3.08 19.14
CA ARG A 185 7.82 1.89 19.29
C ARG A 185 8.54 0.82 20.08
N ASN A 186 7.73 -0.07 20.66
CA ASN A 186 8.20 -1.32 21.24
C ASN A 186 7.34 -2.46 20.69
N GLY A 187 7.93 -3.38 19.91
CA GLY A 187 7.11 -4.35 19.18
C GLY A 187 7.87 -5.32 18.30
N ALA A 188 7.17 -5.91 17.34
CA ALA A 188 7.80 -6.77 16.34
C ALA A 188 8.77 -5.93 15.49
N GLN A 189 9.99 -6.44 15.33
CA GLN A 189 11.01 -5.80 14.51
C GLN A 189 11.28 -6.69 13.30
N TYR A 190 11.66 -6.09 12.18
CA TYR A 190 12.01 -6.86 10.99
C TYR A 190 13.41 -7.48 11.07
N CYS A 191 14.43 -6.70 11.45
CA CYS A 191 15.83 -7.14 11.48
C CYS A 191 16.43 -7.22 12.89
N GLY A 192 15.65 -6.88 13.90
CA GLY A 192 16.09 -6.94 15.29
C GLY A 192 16.35 -8.37 15.70
N SER A 193 17.59 -8.68 16.08
CA SER A 193 17.94 -9.93 16.75
C SER A 193 18.29 -9.62 18.20
N GLY A 194 17.40 -9.95 19.15
CA GLY A 194 17.65 -9.74 20.57
C GLY A 194 16.38 -9.48 21.38
N GLU A 195 16.54 -9.32 22.70
CA GLU A 195 15.44 -9.07 23.64
C GLU A 195 14.91 -7.62 23.56
N ASN A 196 15.73 -6.69 23.05
CA ASN A 196 15.29 -5.31 22.86
C ASN A 196 14.37 -5.20 21.65
N ARG A 197 13.10 -4.93 21.93
CA ARG A 197 12.04 -4.74 20.93
C ARG A 197 11.75 -3.28 20.59
N SER A 198 12.58 -2.34 21.06
CA SER A 198 12.46 -0.92 20.74
C SER A 198 13.05 -0.54 19.37
N PHE A 199 12.30 0.24 18.60
CA PHE A 199 12.71 0.79 17.31
C PHE A 199 12.02 2.14 17.04
N LYS A 200 12.47 2.85 16.00
CA LYS A 200 11.89 4.13 15.56
C LYS A 200 11.06 3.96 14.30
N GLN A 201 9.92 4.63 14.25
CA GLN A 201 9.11 4.82 13.06
C GLN A 201 9.27 6.24 12.49
N PHE A 202 9.50 6.33 11.19
CA PHE A 202 9.67 7.59 10.46
C PHE A 202 8.49 7.80 9.52
N TRP A 203 7.77 8.90 9.70
CA TRP A 203 6.55 9.18 8.95
C TRP A 203 6.69 10.44 8.13
N SER A 204 6.18 10.40 6.91
CA SER A 204 5.84 11.55 6.09
C SER A 204 4.37 11.42 5.74
N VAL A 205 3.51 12.30 6.26
CA VAL A 205 2.07 12.25 6.01
C VAL A 205 1.64 13.43 5.18
N ARG A 206 1.07 13.18 4.01
CA ARG A 206 0.60 14.23 3.10
C ARG A 206 -0.43 15.12 3.82
N ARG A 207 -0.39 16.43 3.60
CA ARG A 207 -1.38 17.34 4.21
C ARG A 207 -2.79 17.16 3.67
N SER A 208 -2.90 16.76 2.41
CA SER A 208 -4.17 16.46 1.73
C SER A 208 -4.01 15.15 0.97
N PRO A 209 -4.93 14.19 1.07
CA PRO A 209 -4.78 12.90 0.39
C PRO A 209 -4.77 13.09 -1.13
N THR A 210 -4.07 12.20 -1.85
CA THR A 210 -4.19 12.13 -3.32
C THR A 210 -5.58 11.68 -3.74
N ALA A 211 -6.00 12.08 -4.94
CA ALA A 211 -7.28 11.63 -5.52
C ALA A 211 -7.16 10.17 -5.98
N HIS A 212 -8.24 9.39 -5.80
CA HIS A 212 -8.36 8.02 -6.30
C HIS A 212 -8.73 8.02 -7.80
N GLY A 213 -8.52 6.89 -8.47
CA GLY A 213 -8.82 6.67 -9.89
C GLY A 213 -7.83 7.30 -10.88
N ASN A 214 -6.79 8.01 -10.40
CA ASN A 214 -5.79 8.66 -11.23
C ASN A 214 -4.39 8.12 -10.95
N ASN A 215 -3.55 8.09 -11.98
CA ASN A 215 -2.15 7.73 -11.83
C ASN A 215 -1.42 8.81 -11.02
N GLN A 216 -0.70 8.37 -10.01
CA GLN A 216 0.12 9.18 -9.12
C GLN A 216 1.59 8.78 -9.26
N GLU A 217 2.47 9.65 -8.76
CA GLU A 217 3.91 9.41 -8.68
C GLU A 217 4.39 9.62 -7.25
N LEU A 218 5.26 8.73 -6.79
CA LEU A 218 5.92 8.86 -5.50
C LEU A 218 7.43 8.74 -5.69
N ASN A 219 8.14 9.79 -5.31
CA ASN A 219 9.60 9.87 -5.24
C ASN A 219 10.03 9.76 -3.77
N PHE A 220 10.65 8.64 -3.40
CA PHE A 220 11.04 8.38 -2.02
C PHE A 220 12.23 9.24 -1.53
N GLY A 221 13.08 9.67 -2.46
CA GLY A 221 14.35 10.35 -2.16
C GLY A 221 14.24 11.54 -1.20
N PRO A 222 13.36 12.53 -1.46
CA PRO A 222 13.18 13.67 -0.56
C PRO A 222 12.77 13.26 0.87
N HIS A 223 11.92 12.24 1.03
CA HIS A 223 11.50 11.75 2.34
C HIS A 223 12.65 11.10 3.09
N ALA A 224 13.35 10.16 2.43
CA ALA A 224 14.52 9.50 2.98
C ALA A 224 15.59 10.52 3.38
N ASN A 225 15.88 11.51 2.53
CA ASN A 225 16.84 12.58 2.82
C ASN A 225 16.42 13.42 4.03
N ARG A 226 15.13 13.76 4.16
CA ARG A 226 14.64 14.51 5.31
C ARG A 226 14.83 13.75 6.61
N TRP A 227 14.62 12.44 6.61
CA TRP A 227 14.77 11.60 7.80
C TRP A 227 16.23 11.26 8.12
N ASP A 228 17.09 11.14 7.11
CA ASP A 228 18.54 10.86 7.20
C ASP A 228 19.32 12.03 7.81
N ASN A 229 18.71 13.21 7.92
CA ASN A 229 19.29 14.37 8.59
C ASN A 229 19.62 14.09 10.07
N SER A 230 20.61 14.80 10.59
CA SER A 230 21.17 14.61 11.94
C SER A 230 20.16 14.78 13.08
N ASP A 231 19.02 15.43 12.84
CA ASP A 231 17.97 15.66 13.84
C ASP A 231 17.01 14.46 14.00
N LEU A 232 16.89 13.59 12.99
CA LEU A 232 15.97 12.45 13.01
C LEU A 232 16.69 11.10 13.03
N GLY A 233 17.84 10.98 12.36
CA GLY A 233 18.72 9.82 12.48
C GLY A 233 18.23 8.55 11.79
N PHE A 234 17.46 8.67 10.72
CA PHE A 234 17.18 7.54 9.83
C PHE A 234 18.46 7.03 9.17
N LYS A 235 18.53 5.73 8.92
CA LYS A 235 19.70 5.04 8.40
C LYS A 235 19.42 4.61 6.98
N THR A 236 19.80 5.41 5.99
CA THR A 236 19.48 5.07 4.59
C THR A 236 20.35 3.93 4.02
N ASP A 237 21.49 3.66 4.64
CA ASP A 237 22.39 2.54 4.32
C ASP A 237 21.77 1.16 4.60
N GLY A 238 20.86 1.08 5.56
CA GLY A 238 20.13 -0.15 5.88
C GLY A 238 18.97 -0.50 4.94
N LEU A 239 18.61 0.37 3.99
CA LEU A 239 17.44 0.16 3.13
C LEU A 239 17.53 -1.10 2.27
N ALA A 240 18.73 -1.48 1.82
CA ALA A 240 18.92 -2.67 0.98
C ALA A 240 18.77 -3.99 1.75
N ASN A 241 18.70 -3.93 3.08
CA ASN A 241 18.50 -5.05 3.98
C ASN A 241 17.04 -5.14 4.50
N GLY A 242 16.18 -4.20 4.11
CA GLY A 242 14.75 -4.22 4.40
C GLY A 242 13.93 -4.16 3.12
N TYR A 243 12.69 -4.61 3.17
CA TYR A 243 11.78 -4.49 2.04
C TYR A 243 11.22 -3.06 1.91
N GLN A 244 10.61 -2.80 0.76
CA GLN A 244 9.87 -1.58 0.47
C GLN A 244 8.65 -1.92 -0.38
N ILE A 245 7.45 -1.69 0.13
CA ILE A 245 6.18 -2.01 -0.53
C ILE A 245 5.26 -0.79 -0.57
N LEU A 246 4.42 -0.70 -1.60
CA LEU A 246 3.23 0.15 -1.54
C LEU A 246 2.16 -0.65 -0.82
N ALA A 247 1.86 -0.24 0.40
CA ALA A 247 1.01 -0.98 1.32
C ALA A 247 -0.35 -0.31 1.51
N ILE A 248 -1.32 -1.15 1.85
CA ILE A 248 -2.50 -0.77 2.61
C ILE A 248 -2.25 -1.11 4.07
N GLU A 249 -2.57 -0.19 4.98
CA GLU A 249 -2.58 -0.41 6.42
C GLU A 249 -3.98 -0.09 6.97
N VAL A 250 -4.51 -0.98 7.80
CA VAL A 250 -5.86 -0.92 8.35
C VAL A 250 -5.84 -1.18 9.85
N PHE A 251 -6.43 -0.26 10.61
CA PHE A 251 -6.51 -0.36 12.07
C PHE A 251 -7.90 -0.81 12.51
N GLY A 252 -7.99 -1.64 13.55
CA GLY A 252 -9.24 -2.11 14.13
C GLY A 252 -10.09 -0.98 14.72
N ASP A 253 -11.40 -1.07 14.53
CA ASP A 253 -12.38 -0.12 15.08
C ASP A 253 -13.06 -0.74 16.30
N ALA A 254 -13.08 -0.03 17.43
CA ALA A 254 -13.67 -0.55 18.65
C ALA A 254 -15.20 -0.53 18.69
N ASN A 255 -15.87 0.04 17.69
CA ASN A 255 -17.33 0.21 17.64
C ASN A 255 -18.00 -0.71 16.63
N ILE A 256 -17.31 -1.08 15.56
CA ILE A 256 -17.83 -1.87 14.44
C ILE A 256 -16.81 -2.89 13.97
N ASN A 257 -17.25 -3.90 13.22
CA ASN A 257 -16.31 -4.61 12.35
C ASN A 257 -15.86 -3.62 11.26
N HIS A 258 -14.56 -3.34 11.23
CA HIS A 258 -14.00 -2.42 10.25
C HIS A 258 -13.93 -3.15 8.92
N LYS A 259 -14.70 -2.66 7.94
CA LYS A 259 -14.83 -3.22 6.60
C LYS A 259 -14.38 -2.22 5.56
N GLY A 260 -13.77 -2.73 4.50
CA GLY A 260 -13.43 -1.94 3.33
C GLY A 260 -12.63 -2.75 2.33
N ALA A 261 -12.20 -2.04 1.29
CA ALA A 261 -11.38 -2.60 0.24
C ALA A 261 -10.47 -1.52 -0.35
N VAL A 262 -9.38 -1.98 -0.95
CA VAL A 262 -8.51 -1.17 -1.77
C VAL A 262 -8.18 -1.92 -3.06
N ASP A 263 -8.12 -1.18 -4.16
CA ASP A 263 -7.64 -1.64 -5.46
C ASP A 263 -6.41 -0.81 -5.83
N LEU A 264 -5.27 -1.46 -5.97
CA LEU A 264 -3.96 -0.82 -6.07
C LEU A 264 -3.13 -1.41 -7.20
N SER A 265 -2.60 -0.52 -8.04
CA SER A 265 -1.61 -0.85 -9.06
C SER A 265 -0.31 -0.10 -8.80
N LEU A 266 0.84 -0.73 -9.08
CA LEU A 266 2.17 -0.12 -8.93
C LEU A 266 3.11 -0.48 -10.10
N TRP A 267 4.02 0.42 -10.45
CA TRP A 267 5.06 0.21 -11.45
C TRP A 267 6.29 1.07 -11.17
N LEU A 268 7.45 0.64 -11.69
CA LEU A 268 8.67 1.45 -11.65
C LEU A 268 8.57 2.64 -12.60
N ARG A 269 9.21 3.75 -12.21
CA ARG A 269 9.31 5.01 -12.96
C ARG A 269 10.76 5.35 -13.28
#